data_AF-A0A926RVJ6-F1
#
_entry.id   AF-A0A926RVJ6-F1
#
_cell.length_a   1.000
_cell.length_b   1.000
_cell.length_c   1.000
_cell.angle_alpha   90.00
_cell.angle_beta   90.00
_cell.angle_gamma   90.00
#
_symmetry.space_group_name_H-M   'P 1'
#
loop_
_entity.id
_entity.type
_entity.pdbx_description
1 polymer ?
#
loop_
_entity_poly.entity_id
_entity_poly.type
_entity_poly.pdbx_seq_one_letter_code
_entity_poly.pdbx_strand_id
1 'polypeptide(L)'
;MEKQIEELYDEIYEQIARQHEKVLELAAEQAKEQFVLSTKEEEKLVRMELALQISKDILENMMMPGTTMTIMHPKGSLTIDLHENK
;
A
#
# COMPACT_ATOMS: atom_id res chain seq x y z
N MET A 1 15.52 9.95 -21.17
CA MET A 1 15.54 10.13 -19.71
C MET A 1 14.12 10.15 -19.17
N GLU A 2 13.23 10.99 -19.71
CA GLU A 2 11.78 10.97 -19.39
C GLU A 2 11.16 9.58 -19.55
N LYS A 3 11.35 8.93 -20.71
CA LYS A 3 10.83 7.56 -20.95
C LYS A 3 11.33 6.50 -19.95
N GLN A 4 12.55 6.66 -19.42
CA GLN A 4 13.11 5.71 -18.44
C GLN A 4 12.51 5.92 -17.04
N ILE A 5 12.18 7.17 -16.70
CA ILE A 5 11.52 7.49 -15.44
C ILE A 5 10.08 7.00 -15.46
N GLU A 6 9.36 7.21 -16.58
CA GLU A 6 8.01 6.70 -16.78
C GLU A 6 7.97 5.16 -16.72
N GLU A 7 8.87 4.49 -17.45
CA GLU A 7 8.96 3.02 -17.43
C GLU A 7 9.22 2.47 -16.01
N LEU A 8 10.13 3.09 -15.26
CA LEU A 8 10.42 2.68 -13.88
C LEU A 8 9.25 2.99 -12.93
N TYR A 9 8.57 4.12 -13.13
CA TYR A 9 7.40 4.49 -12.35
C TYR A 9 6.28 3.45 -12.53
N ASP A 10 5.98 3.08 -13.77
CA ASP A 10 5.00 2.06 -14.11
C ASP A 10 5.40 0.69 -13.54
N GLU A 11 6.68 0.32 -13.64
CA GLU A 11 7.19 -0.94 -13.07
C GLU A 11 6.98 -1.01 -11.55
N ILE A 12 7.29 0.08 -10.83
CA ILE A 12 7.11 0.17 -9.37
C ILE A 12 5.62 0.05 -9.02
N TYR A 13 4.77 0.78 -9.74
CA TYR A 13 3.32 0.74 -9.54
C TYR A 13 2.77 -0.68 -9.76
N GLU A 14 3.12 -1.33 -10.86
CA GLU A 14 2.71 -2.71 -11.15
C GLU A 14 3.26 -3.71 -10.12
N GLN A 15 4.47 -3.51 -9.61
CA GLN A 15 5.02 -4.35 -8.56
C GLN A 15 4.23 -4.23 -7.26
N ILE A 16 3.88 -3.01 -6.84
CA ILE A 16 3.04 -2.79 -5.65
C ILE A 16 1.66 -3.45 -5.83
N ALA A 17 1.03 -3.26 -7.00
CA ALA A 17 -0.26 -3.87 -7.30
C ALA A 17 -0.21 -5.41 -7.22
N ARG A 18 0.80 -6.04 -7.84
CA ARG A 18 0.99 -7.51 -7.81
C ARG A 18 1.23 -8.04 -6.39
N GLN A 19 2.04 -7.34 -5.58
CA GLN A 19 2.26 -7.77 -4.20
C GLN A 19 1.00 -7.60 -3.35
N HIS A 20 0.22 -6.55 -3.59
CA HIS A 20 -1.03 -6.32 -2.87
C HIS A 20 -2.05 -7.42 -3.17
N GLU A 21 -2.23 -7.77 -4.44
CA GLU A 21 -3.09 -8.88 -4.86
C GLU A 21 -2.69 -10.20 -4.18
N LYS A 22 -1.39 -10.52 -4.17
CA LYS A 22 -0.87 -11.72 -3.50
C LYS A 22 -1.17 -11.76 -2.00
N VAL A 23 -1.12 -10.62 -1.32
CA VAL A 23 -1.48 -10.52 0.11
C VAL A 23 -2.97 -10.77 0.31
N LEU A 24 -3.83 -10.23 -0.56
CA LEU A 24 -5.28 -10.45 -0.51
C LEU A 24 -5.66 -11.90 -0.82
N GLU A 25 -5.00 -12.53 -1.80
CA GLU A 25 -5.16 -13.95 -2.10
C GLU A 25 -4.81 -14.81 -0.89
N LEU A 26 -3.66 -14.56 -0.26
CA LEU A 26 -3.25 -15.27 0.95
C LEU A 26 -4.28 -15.09 2.08
N ALA A 27 -4.78 -13.87 2.29
CA ALA A 27 -5.82 -13.61 3.28
C ALA A 27 -7.12 -14.38 2.97
N ALA A 28 -7.52 -14.45 1.71
CA ALA A 28 -8.72 -15.16 1.27
C ALA A 28 -8.58 -16.68 1.36
N GLU A 29 -7.41 -17.23 1.08
CA GLU A 29 -7.10 -18.66 1.24
C GLU A 29 -7.18 -19.07 2.72
N GLN A 30 -6.61 -18.27 3.63
CA GLN A 30 -6.70 -18.52 5.08
C GLN A 30 -8.15 -18.54 5.58
N ALA A 31 -9.00 -17.64 5.08
CA ALA A 31 -10.42 -17.62 5.42
C ALA A 31 -11.18 -18.87 4.95
N LYS A 32 -10.73 -19.53 3.87
CA LYS A 32 -11.35 -20.75 3.31
C LYS A 32 -10.89 -22.02 4.01
N GLU A 33 -9.61 -22.13 4.36
CA GLU A 33 -9.02 -23.37 4.87
C GLU A 33 -9.28 -23.62 6.36
N GLN A 34 -10.01 -22.72 7.05
CA GLN A 34 -10.18 -22.74 8.52
C GLN A 34 -8.85 -22.82 9.29
N PHE A 35 -7.75 -22.46 8.63
CA PHE A 35 -6.44 -22.42 9.25
C PHE A 35 -6.38 -21.19 10.16
N VAL A 36 -6.20 -21.43 11.46
CA VAL A 36 -6.11 -20.34 12.43
C VAL A 36 -4.67 -19.84 12.42
N LEU A 37 -4.46 -18.66 11.81
CA LEU A 37 -3.20 -17.94 11.91
C LEU A 37 -2.84 -17.69 13.37
N SER A 38 -1.55 -17.76 13.69
CA SER A 38 -1.08 -17.19 14.95
C SER A 38 -1.29 -15.67 14.93
N THR A 39 -1.44 -15.07 16.11
CA THR A 39 -1.55 -13.60 16.27
C THR A 39 -0.40 -12.87 15.54
N LYS A 40 0.80 -13.45 15.55
CA LYS A 40 1.98 -12.88 14.87
C LYS A 40 1.86 -12.92 13.34
N GLU A 41 1.23 -13.94 12.78
CA GLU A 41 1.02 -14.06 11.33
C GLU A 41 -0.09 -13.12 10.87
N GLU A 42 -1.17 -13.02 11.64
CA GLU A 42 -2.25 -12.06 11.39
C GLU A 42 -1.73 -10.62 11.41
N GLU A 43 -0.92 -10.25 12.40
CA GLU A 43 -0.29 -8.93 12.45
C GLU A 43 0.58 -8.65 11.21
N LYS A 44 1.33 -9.64 10.72
CA LYS A 44 2.16 -9.46 9.52
C LYS A 44 1.30 -9.26 8.29
N LEU A 45 0.24 -10.04 8.13
CA LEU A 45 -0.69 -9.93 7.01
C LEU A 45 -1.30 -8.53 6.95
N VAL A 46 -1.79 -8.04 8.08
CA VAL A 46 -2.37 -6.70 8.24
C VAL A 46 -1.35 -5.60 7.93
N ARG A 47 -0.10 -5.74 8.40
CA ARG A 47 0.96 -4.75 8.12
C ARG A 47 1.32 -4.71 6.64
N MET A 48 1.36 -5.86 5.97
CA MET A 48 1.63 -5.94 4.53
C MET A 48 0.51 -5.28 3.71
N GLU A 49 -0.74 -5.62 4.00
CA GLU A 49 -1.91 -5.04 3.35
C GLU A 49 -1.92 -3.51 3.49
N LEU A 50 -1.79 -3.01 4.73
CA LEU A 50 -1.76 -1.58 5.02
C LEU A 50 -0.63 -0.87 4.27
N ALA A 51 0.59 -1.42 4.29
CA ALA A 51 1.73 -0.79 3.65
C ALA A 51 1.58 -0.70 2.12
N LEU A 52 1.05 -1.75 1.50
CA LEU A 52 0.87 -1.81 0.04
C LEU A 52 -0.28 -0.90 -0.42
N GLN A 53 -1.39 -0.87 0.33
CA GLN A 53 -2.49 0.05 0.06
C GLN A 53 -2.02 1.51 0.16
N ILE A 54 -1.31 1.88 1.24
CA ILE A 54 -0.76 3.23 1.41
C ILE A 54 0.21 3.57 0.27
N SER A 55 1.08 2.64 -0.10
CA SER A 55 2.06 2.87 -1.18
C SER A 55 1.36 3.14 -2.51
N LYS A 56 0.29 2.41 -2.80
CA LYS A 56 -0.56 2.63 -3.98
C LYS A 56 -1.24 4.01 -3.92
N ASP A 57 -1.86 4.34 -2.80
CA ASP A 57 -2.55 5.62 -2.61
C ASP A 57 -1.59 6.81 -2.77
N ILE A 58 -0.36 6.68 -2.28
CA ILE A 58 0.71 7.67 -2.46
C ILE A 58 1.07 7.83 -3.94
N LEU A 59 1.31 6.74 -4.67
CA LEU A 59 1.65 6.85 -6.09
C LEU A 59 0.49 7.41 -6.92
N GLU A 60 -0.75 7.02 -6.64
CA GLU A 60 -1.91 7.50 -7.39
C GLU A 60 -2.28 8.95 -7.07
N ASN A 61 -2.19 9.37 -5.80
CA ASN A 61 -2.84 10.58 -5.32
C ASN A 61 -1.90 11.64 -4.76
N MET A 62 -0.61 11.32 -4.51
CA MET A 62 0.31 12.28 -3.91
C MET A 62 0.78 13.30 -4.96
N MET A 63 -0.09 14.27 -5.23
CA MET A 63 0.17 15.38 -6.13
C MET A 63 0.96 16.47 -5.41
N MET A 64 2.20 16.68 -5.84
CA MET A 64 3.05 17.85 -5.57
C MET A 64 3.21 18.31 -4.09
N PRO A 65 4.30 19.02 -3.78
CA PRO A 65 4.41 19.72 -2.50
C PRO A 65 3.21 20.65 -2.22
N GLY A 66 2.77 20.75 -0.97
CA GLY A 66 1.61 21.54 -0.54
C GLY A 66 0.30 20.75 -0.35
N THR A 67 0.33 19.42 -0.51
CA THR A 67 -0.85 18.55 -0.40
C THR A 67 -0.86 17.78 0.92
N THR A 68 -2.03 17.74 1.56
CA THR A 68 -2.31 16.87 2.70
C THR A 68 -3.18 15.69 2.25
N MET A 69 -2.75 14.47 2.55
CA MET A 69 -3.49 13.24 2.28
C MET A 69 -3.87 12.57 3.59
N THR A 70 -5.14 12.15 3.73
CA THR A 70 -5.57 11.31 4.86
C THR A 70 -6.03 9.96 4.33
N ILE A 71 -5.31 8.91 4.71
CA ILE A 71 -5.61 7.53 4.39
C ILE A 71 -6.41 6.95 5.55
N MET A 72 -7.66 6.57 5.27
CA MET A 72 -8.58 5.99 6.23
C MET A 72 -8.55 4.46 6.11
N HIS A 73 -8.12 3.78 7.17
CA HIS A 73 -8.11 2.32 7.26
C HIS A 73 -9.04 1.86 8.39
N PRO A 74 -9.66 0.68 8.32
CA PRO A 74 -10.55 0.18 9.39
C PRO A 74 -9.89 0.14 10.79
N LYS A 75 -8.55 0.05 10.84
CA LYS A 75 -7.76 0.01 12.09
C LYS A 75 -7.22 1.37 12.54
N GLY A 76 -7.48 2.46 11.80
CA GLY A 76 -6.99 3.80 12.13
C GLY A 76 -6.80 4.69 10.90
N SER A 77 -6.31 5.91 11.12
CA SER A 77 -6.05 6.88 10.04
C SER A 77 -4.57 7.26 10.01
N LEU A 78 -4.01 7.42 8.81
CA LEU A 78 -2.70 8.00 8.58
C LEU A 78 -2.88 9.33 7.84
N THR A 79 -2.26 10.40 8.33
CA THR A 79 -2.21 11.68 7.62
C THR A 79 -0.78 11.96 7.18
N ILE A 80 -0.61 12.24 5.89
CA ILE A 80 0.66 12.62 5.27
C ILE A 80 0.54 14.10 4.89
N ASP A 81 1.47 14.91 5.37
CA ASP A 81 1.55 16.33 5.04
C ASP A 81 2.86 16.60 4.31
N LEU A 82 2.76 17.04 3.04
CA LEU A 82 3.90 17.43 2.23
C LEU A 82 4.02 18.95 2.22
N HIS A 83 4.96 19.49 2.98
CA HIS A 83 5.29 20.91 2.92
C HIS A 83 6.39 21.20 1.89
N GLU A 84 6.29 22.31 1.16
CA GLU A 84 7.45 22.89 0.49
C GLU A 84 8.43 23.41 1.55
N ASN A 85 9.65 22.87 1.56
CA ASN A 85 10.75 23.56 2.24
C ASN A 85 11.06 24.83 1.43
N LYS A 86 10.79 25.99 2.02
CA LYS A 86 11.13 27.31 1.48
C LYS A 86 12.64 27.47 1.29
#